data_AF-A0A9W5YDZ9-F1
#
_entry.id   AF-A0A9W5YDZ9-F1
#
_cell.length_a   1.000
_cell.length_b   1.000
_cell.length_c   1.000
_cell.angle_alpha   90.00
_cell.angle_beta   90.00
_cell.angle_gamma   90.00
#
_symmetry.space_group_name_H-M   'P 1'
#
loop_
_entity.id
_entity.type
_entity.pdbx_description
1 polymer ?
#
loop_
_entity_poly.entity_id
_entity_poly.type
_entity_poly.pdbx_seq_one_letter_code
_entity_poly.pdbx_strand_id
1 'polypeptide(L)'
;MTRKIFIWEFVGLIGVLILWTILHNSYQNTRIMSLSLISAVNESIWEHVKIVFFSLFTLYIVEAFFIARYCKNFWYGKMMGLLTVIVTTLILFYVLTSIGLTFATADIIAGIVGFVSAQIISYRILKSEVNHSNYERIYMSLIVILIVPFFVFTFYPIKSDLFKDIITNAYGIFR
;
A
#
# COMPACT_ATOMS: atom_id res chain seq x y z
N MET A 1 7.99 4.73 25.40
CA MET A 1 7.60 5.13 24.04
C MET A 1 7.81 4.01 23.02
N THR A 2 9.04 3.47 22.93
CA THR A 2 9.43 2.37 22.04
C THR A 2 8.50 1.17 22.01
N ARG A 3 8.08 0.66 23.18
CA ARG A 3 7.17 -0.50 23.27
C ARG A 3 5.80 -0.22 22.65
N LYS A 4 5.28 1.01 22.78
CA LYS A 4 3.99 1.41 22.21
C LYS A 4 4.07 1.47 20.69
N ILE A 5 5.13 2.07 20.14
CA ILE A 5 5.36 2.12 18.68
C ILE A 5 5.49 0.70 18.11
N PHE A 6 6.27 -0.16 18.76
CA PHE A 6 6.42 -1.56 18.32
C PHE A 6 5.09 -2.32 18.30
N ILE A 7 4.24 -2.15 19.32
CA ILE A 7 2.92 -2.78 19.35
C ILE A 7 2.04 -2.28 18.21
N TRP A 8 2.03 -0.97 17.93
CA TRP A 8 1.23 -0.42 16.84
C TRP A 8 1.65 -0.92 15.47
N GLU A 9 2.95 -0.94 15.18
CA GLU A 9 3.46 -1.52 13.94
C GLU A 9 3.07 -3.02 13.89
N PHE A 10 3.46 -3.82 14.89
CA PHE A 10 3.19 -5.27 14.88
C PHE A 10 1.71 -5.64 14.78
N VAL A 11 0.83 -5.04 15.60
CA VAL A 11 -0.62 -5.26 15.52
C VAL A 11 -1.19 -4.70 14.22
N GLY A 12 -0.61 -3.60 13.73
CA GLY A 12 -0.91 -3.01 12.45
C GLY A 12 -0.67 -3.96 11.28
N LEU A 13 0.30 -4.87 11.35
CA LEU A 13 0.49 -5.90 10.30
C LEU A 13 -0.74 -6.82 10.20
N ILE A 14 -1.34 -7.19 11.32
CA ILE A 14 -2.55 -8.02 11.29
C ILE A 14 -3.71 -7.23 10.68
N GLY A 15 -3.86 -5.96 11.10
CA GLY A 15 -4.88 -5.06 10.56
C GLY A 15 -4.74 -4.81 9.07
N VAL A 16 -3.51 -4.64 8.56
CA VAL A 16 -3.26 -4.37 7.14
C VAL A 16 -3.60 -5.58 6.27
N LEU A 17 -3.31 -6.81 6.73
CA LEU A 17 -3.64 -8.03 6.00
C LEU A 17 -5.17 -8.26 5.93
N ILE A 18 -5.88 -7.96 7.01
CA ILE A 18 -7.35 -7.99 7.01
C ILE A 18 -7.90 -6.96 6.01
N LEU A 19 -7.44 -5.71 6.10
CA LEU A 19 -7.87 -4.65 5.18
C LEU A 19 -7.54 -4.98 3.73
N TRP A 20 -6.38 -5.58 3.46
CA TRP A 20 -5.98 -5.99 2.11
C TRP A 20 -6.95 -7.00 1.51
N THR A 21 -7.34 -8.00 2.30
CA THR A 21 -8.34 -9.01 1.89
C THR A 21 -9.72 -8.39 1.68
N ILE A 22 -10.12 -7.43 2.52
CA ILE A 22 -11.38 -6.70 2.36
C ILE A 22 -11.35 -5.88 1.06
N LEU A 23 -10.28 -5.10 0.83
CA LEU A 23 -10.14 -4.25 -0.35
C LEU A 23 -10.00 -5.06 -1.64
N HIS A 24 -9.46 -6.28 -1.61
CA HIS A 24 -9.45 -7.16 -2.78
C HIS A 24 -10.88 -7.45 -3.29
N ASN A 25 -11.84 -7.64 -2.38
CA ASN A 25 -13.17 -8.13 -2.72
C ASN A 25 -14.25 -7.02 -2.73
N SER A 26 -13.96 -5.85 -2.16
CA SER A 26 -14.96 -4.80 -1.90
C SER A 26 -15.68 -4.29 -3.15
N TYR A 27 -14.95 -3.91 -4.20
CA TYR A 27 -15.57 -3.44 -5.44
C TYR A 27 -16.31 -4.56 -6.17
N GLN A 28 -15.71 -5.75 -6.29
CA GLN A 28 -16.32 -6.87 -7.00
C GLN A 28 -17.66 -7.30 -6.39
N ASN A 29 -17.75 -7.29 -5.05
CA ASN A 29 -18.96 -7.70 -4.33
C ASN A 29 -20.07 -6.65 -4.35
N THR A 30 -19.72 -5.36 -4.34
CA THR A 30 -20.70 -4.27 -4.17
C THR A 30 -21.02 -3.52 -5.46
N ARG A 31 -20.09 -3.52 -6.42
CA ARG A 31 -20.09 -2.69 -7.65
C ARG A 31 -20.23 -1.19 -7.39
N ILE A 32 -19.98 -0.72 -6.16
CA ILE A 32 -20.07 0.70 -5.81
C ILE A 32 -18.87 1.44 -6.40
N MET A 33 -19.14 2.43 -7.25
CA MET A 33 -18.10 3.18 -7.97
C MET A 33 -17.09 3.88 -7.06
N SER A 34 -17.50 4.40 -5.89
CA SER A 34 -16.55 5.04 -4.96
C SER A 34 -15.51 4.07 -4.40
N LEU A 35 -15.86 2.78 -4.27
CA LEU A 35 -14.91 1.76 -3.83
C LEU A 35 -13.86 1.45 -4.90
N SER A 36 -14.15 1.68 -6.19
CA SER A 36 -13.21 1.47 -7.28
C SER A 36 -11.92 2.27 -7.10
N LEU A 37 -11.96 3.39 -6.36
CA LEU A 37 -10.80 4.24 -6.08
C LEU A 37 -9.75 3.56 -5.19
N ILE A 38 -10.17 2.66 -4.29
CA ILE A 38 -9.30 2.08 -3.25
C ILE A 38 -9.22 0.55 -3.30
N SER A 39 -10.23 -0.11 -3.88
CA SER A 39 -10.30 -1.56 -4.02
C SER A 39 -9.93 -2.01 -5.42
N ALA A 40 -9.58 -3.29 -5.56
CA ALA A 40 -9.23 -3.88 -6.84
C ALA A 40 -10.47 -3.94 -7.74
N VAL A 41 -10.37 -3.35 -8.93
CA VAL A 41 -11.45 -3.40 -9.94
C VAL A 41 -11.30 -4.56 -10.91
N ASN A 42 -10.10 -5.13 -10.98
CA ASN A 42 -9.71 -6.27 -11.79
C ASN A 42 -8.45 -6.92 -11.16
N GLU A 43 -7.93 -7.98 -11.78
CA GLU A 43 -6.80 -8.78 -11.29
C GLU A 43 -5.45 -8.33 -11.86
N SER A 44 -5.33 -7.07 -12.31
CA SER A 44 -4.05 -6.53 -12.81
C SER A 44 -3.07 -6.24 -11.67
N ILE A 45 -1.77 -6.28 -11.98
CA ILE A 45 -0.69 -5.97 -11.00
C ILE A 45 -0.90 -4.59 -10.38
N TRP A 46 -1.31 -3.60 -11.18
CA TRP A 46 -1.59 -2.25 -10.71
C TRP A 46 -2.66 -2.20 -9.61
N GLU A 47 -3.76 -2.92 -9.82
CA GLU A 47 -4.88 -2.96 -8.88
C GLU A 47 -4.50 -3.69 -7.58
N HIS A 48 -3.65 -4.70 -7.65
CA HIS A 48 -3.08 -5.38 -6.49
C HIS A 48 -2.12 -4.46 -5.70
N VAL A 49 -1.24 -3.71 -6.37
CA VAL A 49 -0.37 -2.71 -5.72
C VAL A 49 -1.21 -1.58 -5.10
N LYS A 50 -2.31 -1.18 -5.75
CA LYS A 50 -3.24 -0.18 -5.22
C LYS A 50 -3.84 -0.62 -3.89
N ILE A 51 -4.41 -1.83 -3.81
CA ILE A 51 -4.99 -2.32 -2.56
C ILE A 51 -3.92 -2.49 -1.47
N VAL A 52 -2.71 -2.94 -1.82
CA VAL A 52 -1.59 -3.01 -0.88
C VAL A 52 -1.27 -1.62 -0.31
N PHE A 53 -1.16 -0.60 -1.18
CA PHE A 53 -0.93 0.78 -0.75
C PHE A 53 -2.07 1.30 0.15
N PHE A 54 -3.33 1.17 -0.26
CA PHE A 54 -4.46 1.75 0.49
C PHE A 54 -4.73 1.04 1.81
N SER A 55 -4.47 -0.27 1.92
CA SER A 55 -4.51 -0.97 3.20
C SER A 55 -3.51 -0.37 4.18
N LEU A 56 -2.26 -0.18 3.74
CA LEU A 56 -1.21 0.38 4.59
C LEU A 56 -1.46 1.85 4.93
N PHE A 57 -1.89 2.64 3.93
CA PHE A 57 -2.24 4.05 4.13
C PHE A 57 -3.37 4.22 5.15
N THR A 58 -4.41 3.38 5.08
CA THR A 58 -5.52 3.39 6.04
C THR A 58 -5.03 3.10 7.45
N LEU A 59 -4.16 2.09 7.61
CA LEU A 59 -3.53 1.81 8.90
C LEU A 59 -2.75 3.03 9.41
N TYR A 60 -1.96 3.69 8.57
CA TYR A 60 -1.16 4.86 8.96
C TYR A 60 -2.02 6.05 9.38
N ILE A 61 -3.18 6.25 8.75
CA ILE A 61 -4.18 7.23 9.21
C ILE A 61 -4.65 6.86 10.62
N VAL A 62 -5.02 5.60 10.86
CA VAL A 62 -5.46 5.13 12.18
C VAL A 62 -4.36 5.37 13.23
N GLU A 63 -3.13 4.96 12.94
CA GLU A 63 -1.98 5.17 13.83
C GLU A 63 -1.73 6.65 14.13
N ALA A 64 -2.01 7.55 13.18
CA ALA A 64 -1.81 8.98 13.37
C ALA A 64 -2.60 9.50 14.58
N PHE A 65 -3.83 9.03 14.78
CA PHE A 65 -4.67 9.41 15.92
C PHE A 65 -4.09 8.96 17.28
N PHE A 66 -3.30 7.89 17.32
CA PHE A 66 -2.83 7.28 18.57
C PHE A 66 -1.36 7.56 18.90
N ILE A 67 -0.50 7.65 17.88
CA ILE A 67 0.96 7.72 18.06
C ILE A 67 1.64 8.92 17.40
N ALA A 68 1.01 9.64 16.45
CA ALA A 68 1.69 10.74 15.73
C ALA A 68 2.22 11.82 16.66
N ARG A 69 1.42 12.26 17.64
CA ARG A 69 1.81 13.30 18.62
C ARG A 69 3.03 12.94 19.48
N TYR A 70 3.42 11.67 19.51
CA TYR A 70 4.57 11.19 20.28
C TYR A 70 5.80 10.95 19.41
N CYS A 71 5.71 11.10 18.09
CA CYS A 71 6.78 10.75 17.16
C CYS A 71 7.17 11.97 16.31
N LYS A 72 8.41 12.46 16.44
CA LYS A 72 8.91 13.64 15.71
C LYS A 72 8.91 13.47 14.19
N ASN A 73 9.03 12.23 13.71
CA ASN A 73 9.18 11.89 12.29
C ASN A 73 8.00 11.07 11.77
N PHE A 74 6.79 11.28 12.31
CA PHE A 74 5.67 10.40 12.02
C PHE A 74 5.39 10.31 10.51
N TRP A 75 5.06 11.45 9.89
CA TRP A 75 4.69 11.48 8.48
C TRP A 75 5.85 11.15 7.54
N TYR A 76 7.10 11.43 7.95
CA TYR A 76 8.28 11.00 7.19
C TYR A 76 8.40 9.47 7.17
N GLY A 77 8.27 8.82 8.34
CA GLY A 77 8.30 7.36 8.45
C GLY A 77 7.17 6.70 7.66
N LYS A 78 5.97 7.28 7.71
CA LYS A 78 4.81 6.76 6.96
C LYS A 78 4.96 6.93 5.46
N MET A 79 5.46 8.08 4.99
CA MET A 79 5.78 8.28 3.57
C MET A 79 6.81 7.25 3.07
N MET A 80 7.90 7.05 3.82
CA MET A 80 8.93 6.07 3.45
C MET A 80 8.39 4.63 3.48
N GLY A 81 7.52 4.30 4.44
CA GLY A 81 6.82 3.02 4.47
C GLY A 81 5.95 2.81 3.22
N LEU A 82 5.17 3.81 2.80
CA LEU A 82 4.34 3.73 1.59
C LEU A 82 5.18 3.60 0.31
N LEU A 83 6.30 4.31 0.21
CA LEU A 83 7.22 4.11 -0.93
C LEU A 83 7.82 2.70 -0.93
N THR A 84 8.19 2.21 0.25
CA THR A 84 8.75 0.86 0.42
C THR A 84 7.75 -0.19 -0.01
N VAL A 85 6.48 -0.10 0.41
CA VAL A 85 5.48 -1.12 0.06
C VAL A 85 5.29 -1.21 -1.44
N ILE A 86 5.21 -0.07 -2.15
CA ILE A 86 5.07 -0.03 -3.62
C ILE A 86 6.29 -0.68 -4.28
N VAL A 87 7.50 -0.22 -3.93
CA VAL A 87 8.74 -0.66 -4.57
C VAL A 87 9.01 -2.14 -4.29
N THR A 88 8.91 -2.57 -3.04
CA THR A 88 9.19 -3.94 -2.64
C THR A 88 8.17 -4.90 -3.23
N THR A 89 6.88 -4.57 -3.23
CA THR A 89 5.85 -5.44 -3.82
C THR A 89 6.07 -5.59 -5.33
N LEU A 90 6.32 -4.50 -6.07
CA LEU A 90 6.58 -4.59 -7.52
C LEU A 90 7.83 -5.39 -7.85
N ILE A 91 8.97 -5.09 -7.22
CA ILE A 91 10.24 -5.79 -7.49
C ILE A 91 10.10 -7.27 -7.19
N LEU A 92 9.56 -7.63 -6.00
CA LEU A 92 9.41 -9.02 -5.63
C LEU A 92 8.41 -9.76 -6.51
N PHE A 93 7.29 -9.12 -6.88
CA PHE A 93 6.33 -9.73 -7.79
C PHE A 93 7.00 -10.16 -9.10
N TYR A 94 7.76 -9.26 -9.74
CA TYR A 94 8.45 -9.58 -11.00
C TYR A 94 9.58 -10.61 -10.83
N VAL A 95 10.34 -10.53 -9.73
CA VAL A 95 11.38 -11.53 -9.43
C VAL A 95 10.75 -12.92 -9.24
N LEU A 96 9.70 -13.02 -8.44
CA LEU A 96 9.03 -14.29 -8.12
C LEU A 96 8.35 -14.91 -9.34
N THR A 97 7.68 -14.10 -10.17
CA THR A 97 7.10 -14.59 -11.43
C THR A 97 8.17 -15.01 -12.44
N SER A 98 9.33 -14.34 -12.49
CA SER A 98 10.43 -14.72 -13.39
C SER A 98 11.05 -16.08 -13.07
N ILE A 99 11.00 -16.50 -11.80
CA ILE A 99 11.48 -17.82 -11.35
C ILE A 99 10.38 -18.90 -11.40
N GLY A 100 9.22 -18.59 -12.01
CA GLY A 100 8.16 -19.55 -12.32
C GLY A 100 7.04 -19.68 -11.29
N LEU A 101 6.94 -18.77 -10.30
CA LEU A 101 5.78 -18.76 -9.41
C LEU A 101 4.53 -18.29 -10.16
N THR A 102 3.36 -18.83 -9.76
CA THR A 102 2.07 -18.36 -10.27
C THR A 102 1.81 -16.92 -9.83
N PHE A 103 0.97 -16.20 -10.58
CA PHE A 103 0.58 -14.82 -10.26
C PHE A 103 0.09 -14.68 -8.81
N ALA A 104 -0.87 -15.51 -8.40
CA ALA A 104 -1.46 -15.45 -7.06
C ALA A 104 -0.42 -15.71 -5.96
N THR A 105 0.46 -16.71 -6.15
CA THR A 105 1.51 -17.00 -5.16
C THR A 105 2.53 -15.86 -5.07
N ALA A 106 2.97 -15.32 -6.21
CA ALA A 106 3.91 -14.21 -6.26
C ALA A 106 3.32 -12.95 -5.61
N ASP A 107 2.06 -12.62 -5.91
CA ASP A 107 1.36 -11.46 -5.34
C ASP A 107 1.20 -11.55 -3.82
N ILE A 108 0.76 -12.70 -3.30
CA ILE A 108 0.61 -12.92 -1.86
C ILE A 108 1.95 -12.72 -1.13
N ILE A 109 3.02 -13.34 -1.63
CA ILE A 109 4.36 -13.23 -1.02
C ILE A 109 4.87 -11.78 -1.11
N ALA A 110 4.77 -11.16 -2.28
CA ALA A 110 5.25 -9.81 -2.52
C ALA A 110 4.49 -8.76 -1.67
N GLY A 111 3.17 -8.92 -1.49
CA GLY A 111 2.37 -8.08 -0.62
C GLY A 111 2.76 -8.22 0.85
N ILE A 112 2.88 -9.45 1.37
CA ILE A 112 3.28 -9.69 2.76
C ILE A 112 4.68 -9.14 3.05
N VAL A 113 5.66 -9.43 2.18
CA VAL A 113 7.03 -8.92 2.36
C VAL A 113 7.07 -7.39 2.20
N GLY A 114 6.25 -6.83 1.31
CA GLY A 114 6.03 -5.39 1.19
C GLY A 114 5.57 -4.77 2.51
N PHE A 115 4.52 -5.31 3.13
CA PHE A 115 4.01 -4.79 4.40
C PHE A 115 5.03 -4.88 5.53
N VAL A 116 5.70 -6.02 5.66
CA VAL A 116 6.72 -6.25 6.70
C VAL A 116 7.89 -5.27 6.52
N SER A 117 8.41 -5.13 5.30
CA SER A 117 9.52 -4.21 5.01
C SER A 117 9.13 -2.75 5.24
N ALA A 118 7.95 -2.33 4.79
CA ALA A 118 7.43 -0.97 4.98
C ALA A 118 7.31 -0.61 6.46
N GLN A 119 6.79 -1.52 7.27
CA GLN A 119 6.69 -1.33 8.71
C GLN A 119 8.04 -1.32 9.42
N ILE A 120 8.98 -2.19 9.03
CA ILE A 120 10.35 -2.16 9.59
C ILE A 120 11.00 -0.79 9.30
N ILE A 121 10.85 -0.27 8.09
CA ILE A 121 11.38 1.05 7.71
C ILE A 121 10.69 2.16 8.48
N SER A 122 9.35 2.15 8.55
CA SER A 122 8.56 3.08 9.37
C SER A 122 9.04 3.09 10.82
N TYR A 123 9.08 1.92 11.46
CA TYR A 123 9.53 1.76 12.85
C TYR A 123 10.94 2.31 13.10
N ARG A 124 11.90 2.03 12.19
CA ARG A 124 13.27 2.54 12.29
C ARG A 124 13.31 4.07 12.23
N ILE A 125 12.53 4.68 11.33
CA ILE A 125 12.46 6.14 11.17
C ILE A 125 11.77 6.80 12.37
N LEU A 126 10.69 6.21 12.87
CA LEU A 126 9.97 6.71 14.05
C LEU A 126 10.85 6.75 15.31
N LYS A 127 11.88 5.88 15.36
CA LYS A 127 12.86 5.83 16.46
C LYS A 127 14.17 6.57 16.17
N SER A 128 14.31 7.14 14.98
CA SER A 128 15.49 7.94 14.63
C SER A 128 15.51 9.24 15.42
N GLU A 129 16.70 9.67 15.85
CA GLU A 129 16.94 10.96 16.49
C GLU A 129 17.00 12.11 15.48
N VAL A 130 17.16 11.81 14.19
CA VAL A 130 17.18 12.83 13.11
C VAL A 130 15.83 13.52 13.08
N ASN A 131 15.80 14.85 13.20
CA ASN A 131 14.53 15.58 13.29
C ASN A 131 14.06 16.09 11.91
N HIS A 132 12.96 15.51 11.43
CA HIS A 132 12.28 15.90 10.19
C HIS A 132 10.96 16.66 10.44
N SER A 133 10.65 17.04 11.69
CA SER A 133 9.36 17.65 12.06
C SER A 133 9.03 18.93 11.27
N ASN A 134 10.05 19.70 10.89
CA ASN A 134 9.88 20.95 10.14
C ASN A 134 9.29 20.74 8.73
N TYR A 135 9.40 19.53 8.20
CA TYR A 135 8.96 19.17 6.85
C TYR A 135 7.72 18.27 6.84
N GLU A 136 7.01 18.12 7.96
CA GLU A 136 5.81 17.27 8.04
C GLU A 136 4.77 17.59 6.96
N ARG A 137 4.52 18.88 6.71
CA ARG A 137 3.60 19.32 5.65
C ARG A 137 4.02 18.86 4.26
N ILE A 138 5.32 18.81 4.00
CA ILE A 138 5.86 18.32 2.73
C ILE A 138 5.59 16.81 2.61
N TYR A 139 5.88 16.02 3.65
CA TYR A 139 5.64 14.57 3.62
C TYR A 139 4.14 14.23 3.49
N MET A 140 3.26 14.94 4.18
CA MET A 140 1.81 14.79 4.00
C MET A 140 1.39 15.11 2.56
N SER A 141 1.92 16.19 1.99
CA SER A 141 1.62 16.58 0.60
C SER A 141 2.12 15.53 -0.40
N LEU A 142 3.32 14.96 -0.19
CA LEU A 142 3.86 13.89 -1.02
C LEU A 142 3.00 12.63 -0.95
N ILE A 143 2.48 12.27 0.22
CA ILE A 143 1.55 11.13 0.35
C ILE A 143 0.26 11.39 -0.46
N VAL A 144 -0.28 12.61 -0.42
CA VAL A 144 -1.45 12.97 -1.24
C VAL A 144 -1.13 12.88 -2.73
N ILE A 145 0.06 13.32 -3.14
CA ILE A 145 0.52 13.21 -4.53
C ILE A 145 0.62 11.74 -4.97
N LEU A 146 1.08 10.83 -4.09
CA LEU A 146 1.16 9.39 -4.37
C LEU A 146 -0.20 8.73 -4.61
N ILE A 147 -1.29 9.31 -4.12
CA ILE A 147 -2.65 8.80 -4.35
C ILE A 147 -3.13 9.08 -5.78
N VAL A 148 -2.70 10.20 -6.37
CA VAL A 148 -3.19 10.67 -7.67
C VAL A 148 -3.03 9.63 -8.78
N PRO A 149 -1.86 8.98 -8.98
CA PRO A 149 -1.70 7.95 -10.00
C PRO A 149 -2.69 6.80 -9.85
N PHE A 150 -2.95 6.33 -8.62
CA PHE A 150 -3.90 5.23 -8.38
C PHE A 150 -5.30 5.59 -8.86
N PHE A 151 -5.77 6.81 -8.57
CA PHE A 151 -7.10 7.24 -9.00
C PHE A 151 -7.17 7.44 -10.51
N VAL A 152 -6.17 8.09 -11.10
CA VAL A 152 -6.14 8.37 -12.55
C VAL A 152 -6.09 7.07 -13.34
N PHE A 153 -5.17 6.17 -13.02
CA PHE A 153 -4.92 4.98 -13.83
C PHE A 153 -5.91 3.83 -13.58
N THR A 154 -6.71 3.87 -12.52
CA THR A 154 -7.86 2.95 -12.40
C THR A 154 -8.92 3.23 -13.47
N PHE A 155 -9.16 4.49 -13.85
CA PHE A 155 -10.12 4.85 -14.90
C PHE A 155 -9.48 4.99 -16.29
N TYR A 156 -8.22 5.41 -16.32
CA TYR A 156 -7.45 5.63 -17.55
C TYR A 156 -6.16 4.80 -17.53
N PRO A 157 -6.27 3.45 -17.52
CA PRO A 157 -5.12 2.57 -17.45
C PRO A 157 -4.21 2.74 -18.68
N ILE A 158 -2.90 2.71 -18.44
CA ILE A 158 -1.92 2.68 -19.52
C ILE A 158 -1.96 1.28 -20.15
N LYS A 159 -1.86 1.20 -21.48
CA LYS A 159 -1.84 -0.09 -22.19
C LYS A 159 -0.47 -0.77 -22.06
N SER A 160 -0.20 -1.31 -20.87
CA SER A 160 0.98 -2.12 -20.56
C SER A 160 0.63 -3.29 -19.65
N ASP A 161 1.50 -4.29 -19.55
CA ASP A 161 1.25 -5.51 -18.78
C ASP A 161 0.94 -5.25 -17.29
N LEU A 162 1.42 -4.12 -16.75
CA LEU A 162 1.15 -3.71 -15.36
C LEU A 162 -0.35 -3.48 -15.10
N PHE A 163 -1.08 -2.98 -16.10
CA PHE A 163 -2.51 -2.62 -15.99
C PHE A 163 -3.44 -3.64 -16.65
N LYS A 164 -2.88 -4.69 -17.24
CA LYS A 164 -3.62 -5.71 -17.97
C LYS A 164 -4.17 -6.73 -17.00
N ASP A 165 -5.47 -6.97 -17.08
CA ASP A 165 -6.12 -8.02 -16.30
C ASP A 165 -5.73 -9.41 -16.82
N ILE A 166 -5.28 -10.28 -15.93
CA ILE A 166 -4.80 -11.62 -16.28
C ILE A 166 -5.91 -12.59 -16.68
N ILE A 167 -7.16 -12.34 -16.31
CA ILE A 167 -8.29 -13.23 -16.62
C ILE A 167 -8.86 -12.91 -18.01
N THR A 168 -9.15 -11.63 -18.25
CA THR A 168 -9.89 -11.13 -19.42
C THR A 168 -8.98 -10.56 -20.51
N ASN A 169 -7.70 -10.27 -20.21
CA ASN A 169 -6.77 -9.53 -21.06
C ASN A 169 -7.20 -8.09 -21.38
N ALA A 170 -8.20 -7.55 -20.67
CA ALA A 170 -8.68 -6.18 -20.83
C ALA A 170 -8.07 -5.24 -19.77
N TYR A 171 -8.48 -3.97 -19.81
CA TYR A 171 -7.91 -2.90 -18.98
C TYR A 171 -9.02 -2.15 -18.24
N GLY A 172 -8.74 -1.74 -17.00
CA GLY A 172 -9.62 -0.87 -16.21
C GLY A 172 -10.88 -1.59 -15.73
N ILE A 173 -11.98 -0.84 -15.60
CA ILE A 173 -13.26 -1.35 -15.11
C ILE A 173 -14.03 -2.01 -16.25
N PHE A 174 -14.37 -3.29 -16.07
CA PHE A 174 -15.27 -4.00 -16.99
C PHE A 174 -16.70 -3.51 -16.82
N ARG A 175 -17.39 -3.31 -17.95
CA ARG A 175 -18.84 -3.10 -17.99
C ARG A 175 -19.55 -4.40 -18.24
#